data_AF-A0A977KW60-F1
#
_entry.id   AF-A0A977KW60-F1
#
_cell.length_a   1.000
_cell.length_b   1.000
_cell.length_c   1.000
_cell.angle_alpha   90.00
_cell.angle_beta   90.00
_cell.angle_gamma   90.00
#
_symmetry.space_group_name_H-M   'P 1'
#
loop_
_entity.id
_entity.type
_entity.pdbx_description
1 polymer ?
#
loop_
_entity_poly.entity_id
_entity_poly.type
_entity_poly.pdbx_seq_one_letter_code
_entity_poly.pdbx_strand_id
1 'polypeptide(L)' 'MYRKQQYSIETPENLKNLFGGQLDEENRWIEMSKMILWEEYEEEYAKNFTEKKGAPAKSFRVHPG' A
#
# COMPACT_ATOMS: atom_id res chain seq x y z
N MET A 1 -2.88 -3.08 -16.85
CA MET A 1 -2.60 -1.64 -16.64
C MET A 1 -2.28 -1.39 -15.18
N TYR A 2 -1.19 -0.70 -14.84
CA TYR A 2 -0.95 -0.23 -13.47
C TYR A 2 -1.33 1.24 -13.37
N ARG A 3 -2.01 1.63 -12.28
CA ARG A 3 -2.30 3.04 -11.99
C ARG A 3 -1.76 3.34 -10.61
N LYS A 4 -0.64 4.08 -10.54
CA LYS A 4 -0.11 4.57 -9.27
C LYS A 4 -1.19 5.44 -8.63
N GLN A 5 -1.71 5.00 -7.50
CA GLN A 5 -2.64 5.82 -6.72
C GLN A 5 -1.78 6.75 -5.87
N GLN A 6 -2.08 8.04 -5.91
CA GLN A 6 -1.51 9.00 -4.95
C GLN A 6 -2.18 8.75 -3.61
N TYR A 7 -1.74 7.72 -2.90
CA TYR A 7 -2.04 7.57 -1.50
C TYR A 7 -1.05 8.43 -0.74
N SER A 8 -1.55 9.39 0.05
CA SER A 8 -0.83 9.79 1.26
C SER A 8 -0.55 8.51 2.02
N ILE A 9 0.69 8.30 2.47
CA ILE A 9 1.01 7.17 3.36
C ILE A 9 0.16 7.37 4.61
N GLU A 10 -1.01 6.76 4.65
CA GLU A 10 -1.88 6.83 5.80
C GLU A 10 -1.22 6.01 6.91
N THR A 11 -0.84 6.69 7.99
CA THR A 11 -0.21 6.07 9.15
C THR A 11 -1.15 5.01 9.74
N PRO A 12 -0.63 4.02 10.50
CA PRO A 12 -1.45 3.05 11.22
C PRO A 12 -2.59 3.68 12.04
N GLU A 13 -2.41 4.93 12.48
CA GLU A 13 -3.41 5.74 13.19
C GLU A 13 -4.66 6.03 12.35
N ASN A 14 -4.52 6.21 11.03
CA ASN A 14 -5.65 6.48 10.11
C ASN A 14 -6.48 5.22 9.82
N LEU A 15 -5.92 4.01 10.03
CA LEU A 15 -6.62 2.74 9.85
C LEU A 15 -7.69 2.48 10.92
N LYS A 16 -7.71 3.28 11.99
CA LYS A 16 -8.69 3.18 13.08
C LYS A 16 -10.13 3.29 12.59
N ASN A 17 -10.37 4.05 11.51
CA ASN A 17 -11.69 4.27 10.94
C ASN A 17 -12.20 3.08 10.10
N LEU A 18 -11.32 2.17 9.65
CA LEU A 18 -11.67 1.09 8.72
C LEU A 18 -12.14 -0.19 9.43
N PHE A 19 -11.61 -0.49 10.62
CA PHE A 19 -11.89 -1.74 11.34
C PHE A 19 -12.44 -1.55 12.76
N GLY A 20 -12.73 -0.30 13.17
CA GLY A 20 -13.27 0.00 14.50
C GLY A 20 -12.30 -0.27 15.66
N GLY A 21 -11.01 -0.45 15.35
CA GLY A 21 -9.94 -0.74 16.31
C GLY A 21 -8.62 -0.12 15.86
N GLN A 22 -7.73 0.15 16.81
CA GLN A 22 -6.39 0.64 16.53
C GLN A 22 -5.44 -0.55 16.34
N LEU A 23 -4.56 -0.46 15.34
CA LEU A 23 -3.51 -1.44 15.20
C LEU A 23 -2.47 -1.25 16.31
N ASP A 24 -2.01 -2.35 16.89
CA ASP A 24 -0.91 -2.35 17.86
C ASP A 24 0.38 -1.94 17.16
N GLU A 25 0.91 -0.77 17.49
CA GLU A 25 2.12 -0.21 16.88
C GLU A 25 3.35 -1.10 17.11
N GLU A 26 3.38 -1.87 18.20
CA GLU A 26 4.46 -2.82 18.52
C GLU A 26 4.31 -4.14 17.75
N ASN A 27 3.25 -4.30 16.94
CA ASN A 27 3.12 -5.45 16.08
C ASN A 27 4.30 -5.52 15.12
N ARG A 28 5.02 -6.65 15.15
CA ARG A 28 6.22 -6.85 14.31
C ARG A 28 5.98 -6.60 12.82
N TRP A 29 4.78 -6.88 12.30
CA TRP A 29 4.46 -6.60 10.91
C TRP A 29 4.34 -5.10 10.62
N ILE A 30 3.86 -4.31 11.57
CA ILE A 30 3.80 -2.85 11.46
C ILE A 30 5.21 -2.27 11.50
N GLU A 31 6.03 -2.69 12.45
CA GLU A 31 7.44 -2.31 12.52
C GLU A 31 8.19 -2.67 11.24
N MET A 32 8.02 -3.89 10.73
CA MET A 32 8.60 -4.29 9.44
C MET A 32 8.10 -3.43 8.28
N SER A 33 6.82 -3.08 8.26
CA SER A 33 6.25 -2.23 7.21
C SER A 33 6.86 -0.82 7.17
N LYS A 34 7.31 -0.29 8.30
CA LYS A 34 7.97 1.03 8.37
C LYS A 34 9.36 1.03 7.72
N MET A 35 10.00 -0.14 7.64
CA MET A 35 11.35 -0.30 7.08
C MET A 35 11.38 -0.55 5.57
N ILE A 36 10.24 -0.90 4.96
CA ILE A 36 10.16 -1.21 3.53
C ILE A 36 10.13 0.09 2.71
N LEU A 37 11.00 0.18 1.69
CA LEU A 37 11.02 1.26 0.70
C LEU A 37 9.87 1.07 -0.31
N TRP A 38 8.65 1.32 0.15
CA TRP A 38 7.43 1.04 -0.62
C TRP A 38 7.40 1.71 -1.99
N GLU A 39 7.91 2.94 -2.10
CA GLU A 39 7.90 3.70 -3.35
C GLU A 39 8.79 3.07 -4.41
N GLU A 40 10.01 2.65 -4.05
CA GLU A 40 10.96 2.01 -4.97
C GLU A 40 10.42 0.66 -5.46
N TYR A 41 9.88 -0.15 -4.55
CA TYR A 41 9.28 -1.43 -4.91
C TYR A 41 7.98 -1.28 -5.70
N GLU A 42 7.23 -0.20 -5.50
CA GLU A 42 6.03 0.09 -6.29
C GLU A 42 6.39 0.41 -7.74
N GLU A 43 7.49 1.12 -7.99
CA GLU A 43 7.98 1.37 -9.35
C GLU A 43 8.39 0.08 -10.05
N GLU A 44 9.10 -0.82 -9.36
CA GLU A 44 9.43 -2.13 -9.90
C GLU A 44 8.17 -2.99 -10.14
N TYR A 45 7.20 -2.94 -9.21
CA TYR A 45 5.93 -3.65 -9.35
C TYR A 45 5.16 -3.18 -10.59
N ALA A 46 5.11 -1.87 -10.83
CA ALA A 46 4.41 -1.25 -11.97
C ALA A 46 4.93 -1.74 -13.32
N LYS A 47 6.24 -2.00 -13.45
CA LYS A 47 6.87 -2.49 -14.69
C LYS A 47 6.32 -3.84 -15.16
N ASN A 48 5.74 -4.63 -14.25
CA ASN A 48 5.15 -5.94 -14.59
C ASN A 48 3.80 -5.82 -15.32
N PHE A 49 3.22 -4.63 -15.43
CA PHE A 49 1.92 -4.42 -16.04
C PHE A 49 2.02 -3.72 -17.39
N THR A 50 1.28 -4.23 -18.37
CA THR A 50 1.13 -3.54 -19.66
C THR A 50 0.12 -2.40 -19.55
N GLU A 51 0.38 -1.28 -20.22
CA GLU A 51 -0.46 -0.08 -20.18
C GLU A 51 -1.82 -0.26 -20.87
N LYS A 52 -1.90 -1.14 -21.88
CA LYS A 52 -2.94 -1.04 -22.91
C LYS A 52 -4.18 -1.92 -22.69
N LYS A 53 -4.14 -2.92 -21.80
CA LYS A 53 -5.24 -3.89 -21.62
C LYS A 53 -5.45 -4.33 -20.16
N GLY A 54 -6.69 -4.68 -19.85
CA GLY A 54 -7.13 -5.21 -18.56
C GLY A 54 -7.54 -4.15 -17.54
N ALA A 55 -8.14 -4.59 -16.44
CA ALA A 55 -8.46 -3.72 -15.30
C ALA A 55 -7.17 -3.16 -14.67
N PRO A 56 -7.20 -1.94 -14.10
CA PRO A 56 -6.10 -1.43 -13.30
C PRO A 56 -5.75 -2.41 -12.17
N ALA A 57 -4.47 -2.73 -12.03
CA ALA A 57 -3.99 -3.49 -10.88
C ALA A 57 -4.07 -2.65 -9.60
N LYS A 58 -4.19 -3.33 -8.46
CA LYS A 58 -4.14 -2.70 -7.13
C LYS A 58 -2.73 -2.17 -6.86
N SER A 59 -2.62 -1.18 -5.97
CA SER A 59 -1.33 -0.69 -5.49
C SER A 59 -0.49 -1.81 -4.88
N PHE A 60 0.84 -1.68 -4.98
CA PHE A 60 1.80 -2.64 -4.41
C PHE A 60 1.57 -2.83 -2.90
N ARG A 61 1.31 -1.74 -2.18
CA ARG A 61 0.82 -1.77 -0.81
C ARG A 61 -0.71 -1.77 -0.83
N VAL A 62 -1.33 -2.88 -0.45
CA VAL A 62 -2.79 -2.95 -0.33
C VAL A 62 -3.20 -2.25 0.97
N HIS A 63 -3.74 -1.05 0.84
CA HIS A 63 -4.49 -0.38 1.88
C HIS A 63 -5.97 -0.81 1.75
N PRO A 64 -6.67 -1.14 2.85
CA PRO A 64 -8.12 -1.24 2.80
C PRO A 64 -8.67 0.17 2.59
N GLY A 65 -9.11 0.48 1.38
CA GLY A 65 -9.68 1.79 1.03
C GLY A 65 -11.06 2.04 1.60
#